data_AF-G5EFL2-F1
#
_entry.id   AF-G5EFL2-F1
#
_cell.length_a   1.000
_cell.length_b   1.000
_cell.length_c   1.000
_cell.angle_alpha   90.00
_cell.angle_beta   90.00
_cell.angle_gamma   90.00
#
_symmetry.space_group_name_H-M   'P 1'
#
loop_
_entity.id
_entity.type
_entity.pdbx_description
1 polymer ?
#
loop_
_entity_poly.entity_id
_entity_poly.type
_entity_poly.pdbx_seq_one_letter_code
_entity_poly.pdbx_strand_id
1 'polypeptide(L)'
;MFWSRVQFAARRREDSRPLYRRIFTNRRLDIAHKVIVRSILGFLVFSTSYCIINAGIYYKFVRPIRQEERELLERELIEADKAGFAFKK
;
A
#
# COMPACT_ATOMS: atom_id res chain seq x y z
N MET A 1 -34.72 23.97 25.67
CA MET A 1 -33.25 24.19 25.59
C MET A 1 -32.66 23.87 24.21
N PHE A 2 -33.19 22.90 23.44
CA PHE A 2 -32.65 22.56 22.10
C PHE A 2 -32.72 23.70 21.06
N TRP A 3 -33.82 24.47 21.06
CA TRP A 3 -34.06 25.54 20.09
C TRP A 3 -33.02 26.68 20.13
N SER A 4 -32.42 26.97 21.29
CA SER A 4 -31.37 28.01 21.37
C SER A 4 -30.07 27.60 20.69
N ARG A 5 -29.74 26.30 20.68
CA ARG A 5 -28.55 25.79 19.96
C ARG A 5 -28.73 25.89 18.45
N VAL A 6 -29.93 25.61 17.94
CA VAL A 6 -30.25 25.76 16.51
C VAL A 6 -30.18 27.23 16.10
N GLN A 7 -30.73 28.14 16.91
CA GLN A 7 -30.61 29.59 16.64
C GLN A 7 -29.16 30.09 16.70
N PHE A 8 -28.32 29.53 17.58
CA PHE A 8 -26.90 29.88 17.63
C PHE A 8 -26.13 29.37 16.40
N ALA A 9 -26.48 28.18 15.88
CA ALA A 9 -25.94 27.67 14.62
C ALA A 9 -26.47 28.45 13.40
N ALA A 10 -27.66 29.03 13.50
CA ALA A 10 -28.30 29.85 12.48
C ALA A 10 -27.88 31.34 12.53
N ARG A 11 -27.07 31.77 13.52
CA ARG A 11 -26.49 33.12 13.50
C ARG A 11 -25.81 33.31 12.14
N ARG A 12 -26.24 34.36 11.44
CA ARG A 12 -25.73 34.76 10.12
C ARG A 12 -24.21 34.70 10.17
N ARG A 13 -23.61 33.76 9.44
CA ARG A 13 -22.15 33.64 9.38
C ARG A 13 -21.63 34.95 8.78
N GLU A 14 -20.84 35.70 9.53
CA GLU A 14 -20.36 37.06 9.17
C GLU A 14 -19.55 37.12 7.87
N ASP A 15 -19.21 35.98 7.30
CA ASP A 15 -18.13 35.87 6.35
C ASP A 15 -18.65 35.29 5.01
N SER A 16 -18.87 36.15 4.03
CA SER A 16 -19.55 35.79 2.76
C SER A 16 -18.69 34.98 1.78
N ARG A 17 -17.41 34.77 2.09
CA ARG A 17 -16.48 34.03 1.21
C ARG A 17 -16.88 32.55 1.08
N PRO A 18 -16.69 31.94 -0.09
CA PRO A 18 -17.02 30.54 -0.30
C PRO A 18 -16.21 29.62 0.61
N LEU A 19 -16.79 28.48 1.01
CA LEU A 19 -16.24 27.58 2.03
C LEU A 19 -14.80 27.14 1.74
N TYR A 20 -14.47 26.86 0.47
CA TYR A 20 -13.11 26.47 0.07
C TYR A 20 -12.10 27.57 0.42
N ARG A 21 -12.40 28.84 0.14
CA ARG A 21 -11.52 29.98 0.44
C ARG A 21 -11.43 30.26 1.94
N ARG A 22 -12.46 29.88 2.70
CA ARG A 22 -12.49 30.06 4.17
C ARG A 22 -11.63 29.01 4.89
N ILE A 23 -11.69 27.76 4.46
CA ILE A 23 -10.93 26.64 5.07
C ILE A 23 -9.49 26.61 4.52
N PHE A 24 -9.33 26.78 3.20
CA PHE A 24 -8.04 26.90 2.51
C PHE A 24 -7.61 28.36 2.38
N THR A 25 -7.30 28.98 3.51
CA THR A 25 -6.47 30.21 3.48
C THR A 25 -5.10 29.87 2.87
N ASN A 26 -4.48 30.78 2.10
CA ASN A 26 -3.18 30.56 1.45
C ASN A 26 -2.14 29.93 2.40
N ARG A 27 -2.02 30.46 3.63
CA ARG A 27 -1.12 29.92 4.66
C ARG A 27 -1.36 28.45 5.03
N ARG A 28 -2.63 28.03 5.09
CA ARG A 28 -2.99 26.63 5.37
C ARG A 28 -2.70 25.73 4.17
N LEU A 29 -2.89 26.23 2.95
CA LEU A 29 -2.54 25.52 1.73
C LEU A 29 -1.02 25.27 1.65
N ASP A 30 -0.21 26.27 1.99
CA ASP A 30 1.26 26.13 2.03
C ASP A 30 1.73 25.10 3.06
N ILE A 31 1.13 25.12 4.26
CA ILE A 31 1.43 24.13 5.30
C ILE A 31 1.01 22.74 4.84
N ALA A 32 -0.20 22.59 4.30
CA ALA A 32 -0.70 21.31 3.81
C ALA A 32 0.19 20.77 2.67
N HIS A 33 0.57 21.63 1.73
CA HIS A 33 1.46 21.26 0.64
C HIS A 33 2.82 20.77 1.16
N LYS A 34 3.44 21.50 2.09
CA LYS A 34 4.72 21.10 2.70
C LYS A 34 4.63 19.75 3.43
N VAL A 35 3.55 19.51 4.17
CA VAL A 35 3.31 18.24 4.87
C VAL A 35 3.13 17.09 3.87
N ILE A 36 2.32 17.30 2.83
CA ILE A 36 2.04 16.29 1.79
C ILE A 36 3.33 15.93 1.03
N VAL A 37 4.11 16.93 0.62
CA VAL A 37 5.39 16.68 -0.07
C VAL A 37 6.34 15.89 0.83
N ARG A 38 6.45 16.27 2.12
CA ARG A 38 7.27 15.54 3.09
C ARG A 38 6.79 14.10 3.30
N SER A 39 5.48 13.88 3.38
CA SER A 39 4.93 12.53 3.54
C SER A 39 5.13 11.67 2.29
N ILE A 40 4.96 12.23 1.08
CA ILE A 40 5.19 11.51 -0.17
C ILE A 40 6.67 11.12 -0.28
N LEU A 41 7.59 12.04 -0.01
CA LEU A 41 9.03 11.74 -0.02
C LEU A 41 9.40 10.68 1.01
N GLY A 42 8.89 10.80 2.24
CA GLY A 42 9.10 9.79 3.28
C GLY A 42 8.55 8.42 2.89
N PHE A 43 7.35 8.38 2.29
CA PHE A 43 6.73 7.16 1.81
C PHE A 43 7.51 6.51 0.66
N LEU A 44 8.06 7.30 -0.27
CA LEU A 44 8.90 6.78 -1.36
C LEU A 44 10.20 6.16 -0.84
N VAL A 45 10.86 6.79 0.13
CA VAL A 45 12.08 6.22 0.75
C VAL A 45 11.74 4.94 1.52
N PHE A 46 10.62 4.94 2.26
CA PHE A 46 10.16 3.76 2.98
C PHE A 46 9.79 2.61 2.03
N SER A 47 9.04 2.89 0.96
CA SER A 47 8.61 1.86 0.00
C SER A 47 9.80 1.30 -0.79
N THR A 48 10.73 2.15 -1.22
CA THR A 48 11.94 1.69 -1.94
C THR A 48 12.83 0.84 -1.03
N SER A 49 13.06 1.23 0.21
CA SER A 49 13.84 0.43 1.17
C SER A 49 13.17 -0.91 1.47
N TYR A 50 11.85 -0.92 1.72
CA TYR A 50 11.08 -2.15 1.91
C TYR A 50 11.16 -3.08 0.69
N CYS A 51 10.99 -2.56 -0.52
CA CYS A 51 11.10 -3.33 -1.76
C CYS A 51 12.49 -3.93 -1.95
N ILE A 52 13.56 -3.15 -1.71
CA ILE A 52 14.94 -3.62 -1.87
C ILE A 52 15.26 -4.74 -0.87
N ILE A 53 14.87 -4.58 0.40
CA ILE A 53 15.09 -5.58 1.44
C ILE A 53 14.35 -6.88 1.09
N ASN A 54 13.07 -6.79 0.73
CA ASN A 54 12.29 -7.97 0.37
C ASN A 54 12.79 -8.64 -0.92
N ALA A 55 13.21 -7.87 -1.91
CA ALA A 55 13.85 -8.41 -3.10
C ALA A 55 15.15 -9.15 -2.73
N GLY A 56 16.00 -8.55 -1.88
CA GLY A 56 17.24 -9.18 -1.39
C GLY A 56 16.98 -10.50 -0.66
N ILE A 57 16.02 -10.52 0.25
CA ILE A 57 15.59 -11.74 0.98
C ILE A 57 15.04 -12.78 0.00
N TYR A 58 14.21 -12.36 -0.95
CA TYR A 58 13.62 -13.24 -1.94
C TYR A 58 14.69 -13.93 -2.79
N TYR A 59 15.64 -13.16 -3.33
CA TYR A 59 16.71 -13.71 -4.17
C TYR A 59 17.67 -14.60 -3.40
N LYS A 60 17.97 -14.26 -2.14
CA LYS A 60 18.96 -15.00 -1.34
C LYS A 60 18.39 -16.28 -0.71
N PHE A 61 17.14 -16.27 -0.27
CA PHE A 61 16.57 -17.36 0.51
C PHE A 61 15.40 -18.04 -0.19
N VAL A 62 14.42 -17.27 -0.65
CA VAL A 62 13.17 -17.84 -1.19
C VAL A 62 13.40 -18.50 -2.54
N ARG A 63 14.21 -17.87 -3.40
CA ARG A 63 14.51 -18.37 -4.75
C ARG A 63 15.22 -19.73 -4.73
N PRO A 64 16.34 -19.95 -4.01
CA PRO A 64 17.02 -21.25 -4.03
C PRO A 64 16.14 -22.38 -3.46
N ILE A 65 15.43 -22.14 -2.35
CA ILE A 65 14.52 -23.14 -1.77
C ILE A 65 13.46 -23.57 -2.79
N ARG A 66 12.85 -22.61 -3.50
CA ARG A 66 11.87 -22.91 -4.55
C ARG A 66 12.46 -23.63 -5.77
N GLN A 67 13.75 -23.51 -6.02
CA GLN A 67 14.41 -24.23 -7.10
C GLN A 67 14.62 -25.69 -6.69
N GLU A 68 15.09 -25.94 -5.47
CA GLU A 68 15.25 -27.29 -4.92
C GLU A 68 13.90 -28.04 -4.87
N GLU A 69 12.84 -27.37 -4.41
CA GLU A 69 11.48 -27.93 -4.42
C GLU A 69 11.01 -28.29 -5.84
N ARG A 70 11.32 -27.47 -6.84
CA ARG A 70 10.97 -27.75 -8.24
C ARG A 70 11.74 -28.94 -8.79
N GLU A 71 13.04 -29.03 -8.51
CA GLU A 71 13.86 -30.16 -8.97
C GLU A 71 13.41 -31.48 -8.34
N LEU A 72 12.98 -31.46 -7.07
CA LEU A 72 12.41 -32.64 -6.42
C LEU A 72 11.08 -33.05 -7.06
N LEU A 73 10.17 -32.09 -7.27
CA LEU A 73 8.88 -32.35 -7.92
C LEU A 73 9.03 -32.87 -9.35
N GLU A 74 10.00 -32.34 -10.12
CA GLU A 74 10.29 -32.84 -11.47
C GLU A 74 10.74 -34.30 -11.46
N ARG A 75 11.56 -34.71 -10.47
CA ARG A 75 11.97 -36.11 -10.32
C ARG A 75 10.80 -37.02 -9.96
N GLU A 76 9.96 -36.61 -9.01
CA GLU A 76 8.77 -37.36 -8.60
C GLU A 76 7.79 -37.56 -9.77
N LEU A 77 7.58 -36.51 -10.58
CA LEU A 77 6.74 -36.59 -11.78
C LEU A 77 7.29 -37.56 -12.82
N ILE A 78 8.62 -37.56 -13.05
CA ILE A 78 9.26 -38.49 -13.98
C ILE A 78 9.16 -39.93 -13.48
N GLU A 79 9.31 -40.19 -12.19
CA GLU A 79 9.16 -41.52 -11.60
C GLU A 79 7.71 -42.02 -11.68
N ALA A 80 6.74 -41.16 -11.37
CA ALA A 80 5.32 -41.47 -11.51
C ALA A 80 4.93 -41.77 -12.96
N ASP A 81 5.46 -41.01 -13.92
CA ASP A 81 5.21 -41.22 -15.35
C ASP A 81 5.80 -42.57 -15.82
N LYS A 82 7.04 -42.88 -15.42
CA LYS A 82 7.68 -44.20 -15.68
C LYS A 82 6.87 -45.35 -15.07
N ALA A 83 6.36 -45.19 -13.84
CA ALA A 83 5.51 -46.19 -13.20
C ALA A 83 4.18 -46.34 -13.95
N GLY A 84 3.52 -45.24 -14.32
CA GLY A 84 2.29 -45.23 -15.12
C GLY A 84 2.44 -45.93 -16.47
N PHE A 85 3.59 -45.77 -17.14
CA PHE A 85 3.90 -46.49 -18.38
C PHE A 85 4.17 -47.98 -18.17
N ALA A 86 4.74 -48.39 -17.03
CA ALA A 86 4.97 -49.80 -16.72
C ALA A 86 3.65 -50.58 -16.53
N PHE A 87 2.62 -49.97 -15.96
CA PHE A 87 1.30 -50.60 -15.79
C PHE A 87 0.47 -50.69 -17.07
N LYS A 88 0.83 -49.95 -18.14
CA LYS A 88 0.08 -49.93 -19.40
C LYS A 88 0.51 -51.01 -20.41
N LYS A 89 1.50 -51.85 -20.07
CA LYS A 89 1.88 -53.05 -20.82
C LYS A 89 1.31 -54.29 -20.15
#